data_AF-A0A418DPF7-F1
#
_entry.id   AF-A0A418DPF7-F1
#
_cell.length_a   1.000
_cell.length_b   1.000
_cell.length_c   1.000
_cell.angle_alpha   90.00
_cell.angle_beta   90.00
_cell.angle_gamma   90.00
#
_symmetry.space_group_name_H-M   'P 1'
#
loop_
_entity.id
_entity.type
_entity.pdbx_description
1 polymer ?
#
loop_
_entity_poly.entity_id
_entity_poly.type
_entity_poly.pdbx_seq_one_letter_code
_entity_poly.pdbx_strand_id
1 'polypeptide(L)'
;MEARRKQHQLRLTEINDWVGKLEERDTEQHAFVQLIQIMPKLTSAQAYEMYSRLERNKDPARSSTREDIVLLMAALCKEHPVASARFLKKMVAYLNYRLRDKRHKVTDACMKATAAISLYVLPSLPQIISIDVLIRPFLKETNVMSDGAAKCIGAMLHPHTTNSLLDHATRIHPYLVTFVPHLVSRFHSAVYATYSPIFYILTEILRLAKVSFASPVRDSAAALLVLLNAYDEHGTKDAVPDKSTTDVYAAAHPRPAIVPPASESVSPKRKKVAVQHASLKQTLRDDRVSLRSPKPVSCVIPDTNQDDVPSMDSADFAENVKVAMEEGNMELALRISLLSEDKTLLRRWLCFSQPSVQYFRETTLNALCAAFLDFLENVDDAALIFPWISCMLRDESHLQHVDARISRHMEALLAELSVMPTKEGLIAARLHHELASCLQAEGR
;
A
#
# COMPACT_ATOMS: atom_id res chain seq x y z
N MET A 1 31.00 43.67 -19.84
CA MET A 1 29.55 43.48 -20.12
C MET A 1 29.31 42.67 -21.39
N GLU A 2 29.97 43.01 -22.50
CA GLU A 2 29.76 42.36 -23.80
C GLU A 2 30.23 40.89 -23.87
N ALA A 3 31.38 40.56 -23.27
CA ALA A 3 31.86 39.17 -23.18
C ALA A 3 30.91 38.24 -22.41
N ARG A 4 30.31 38.72 -21.31
CA ARG A 4 29.30 37.98 -20.54
C ARG A 4 28.01 37.76 -21.33
N ARG A 5 27.59 38.72 -22.15
CA ARG A 5 26.44 38.57 -23.07
C ARG A 5 26.71 37.54 -24.16
N LYS A 6 27.91 37.56 -24.78
CA LYS A 6 28.33 36.56 -25.78
C LYS A 6 28.36 35.15 -25.18
N GLN A 7 28.94 34.99 -23.99
CA GLN A 7 28.98 33.69 -23.29
C GLN A 7 27.58 33.18 -22.91
N HIS A 8 26.68 34.08 -22.48
CA HIS A 8 25.29 33.74 -22.22
C HIS A 8 24.58 33.25 -23.48
N GLN A 9 24.75 33.96 -24.60
CA GLN A 9 24.15 33.60 -25.88
C GLN A 9 24.66 32.25 -26.39
N LEU A 10 25.97 32.00 -26.32
CA LEU A 10 26.58 30.72 -26.73
C LEU A 10 25.98 29.54 -25.96
N ARG A 11 25.81 29.66 -24.65
CA ARG A 11 25.17 28.62 -23.83
C ARG A 11 23.70 28.42 -24.18
N LEU A 12 22.96 29.48 -24.52
CA LEU A 12 21.58 29.33 -24.96
C LEU A 12 21.49 28.59 -26.30
N THR A 13 22.40 28.88 -27.23
CA THR A 13 22.49 28.13 -28.49
C THR A 13 22.80 26.66 -28.23
N GLU A 14 23.78 26.36 -27.37
CA GLU A 14 24.14 25.00 -26.98
C GLU A 14 22.96 24.23 -26.36
N ILE A 15 22.21 24.85 -25.43
CA ILE A 15 21.00 24.26 -24.86
C ILE A 15 19.97 23.95 -25.95
N ASN A 16 19.74 24.89 -26.89
CA ASN A 16 18.76 24.70 -27.96
C ASN A 16 19.17 23.55 -28.89
N ASP A 17 20.44 23.45 -29.24
CA ASP A 17 20.97 22.39 -30.11
C ASP A 17 20.78 21.01 -29.46
N TRP A 18 21.08 20.90 -28.15
CA TRP A 18 20.87 19.65 -27.43
C TRP A 18 19.40 19.29 -27.25
N VAL A 19 18.52 20.26 -26.97
CA VAL A 19 17.07 20.01 -26.88
C VAL A 19 16.52 19.54 -28.23
N GLY A 20 16.98 20.09 -29.35
CA GLY A 20 16.58 19.63 -30.68
C GLY A 20 16.99 18.17 -30.97
N LYS A 21 18.19 17.79 -30.54
CA LYS A 21 18.73 16.42 -30.69
C LYS A 21 18.00 15.36 -29.86
N LEU A 22 17.16 15.73 -28.89
CA LEU A 22 16.32 14.77 -28.18
C LEU A 22 15.31 14.07 -29.13
N GLU A 23 14.90 14.71 -30.22
CA GLU A 23 13.97 14.11 -31.19
C GLU A 23 14.63 13.13 -32.15
N GLU A 24 15.95 13.21 -32.30
CA GLU A 24 16.74 12.36 -33.18
C GLU A 24 17.07 11.03 -32.51
N ARG A 25 16.86 9.91 -33.22
CA ARG A 25 17.03 8.57 -32.65
C ARG A 25 18.43 8.27 -32.17
N ASP A 26 19.43 8.66 -32.94
CA ASP A 26 20.82 8.25 -32.71
C ASP A 26 21.53 9.17 -31.71
N THR A 27 20.97 10.35 -31.45
CA THR A 27 21.59 11.38 -30.58
C THR A 27 20.80 11.65 -29.30
N GLU A 28 19.59 11.11 -29.13
CA GLU A 28 18.71 11.31 -27.96
C GLU A 28 19.42 11.07 -26.62
N GLN A 29 19.97 9.88 -26.42
CA GLN A 29 20.63 9.53 -25.15
C GLN A 29 21.86 10.41 -24.87
N HIS A 30 22.65 10.71 -25.91
CA HIS A 30 23.79 11.60 -25.76
C HIS A 30 23.35 13.02 -25.39
N ALA A 31 22.32 13.54 -26.07
CA ALA A 31 21.74 14.84 -25.80
C ALA A 31 21.18 14.92 -24.37
N PHE A 32 20.45 13.90 -23.91
CA PHE A 32 19.96 13.80 -22.54
C PHE A 32 21.09 13.92 -21.51
N VAL A 33 22.16 13.14 -21.68
CA VAL A 33 23.33 13.18 -20.78
C VAL A 33 24.00 14.55 -20.78
N GLN A 34 24.19 15.18 -21.95
CA GLN A 34 24.77 16.51 -22.04
C GLN A 34 23.90 17.56 -21.32
N LEU A 35 22.59 17.51 -21.50
CA LEU A 35 21.65 18.40 -20.83
C LEU A 35 21.71 18.26 -19.29
N ILE A 36 21.74 17.03 -18.77
CA ILE A 36 21.90 16.79 -17.32
C ILE A 36 23.23 17.35 -16.79
N GLN A 37 24.34 17.19 -17.54
CA GLN A 37 25.67 17.66 -17.12
C GLN A 37 25.79 19.19 -17.08
N ILE A 38 25.07 19.91 -17.94
CA ILE A 38 25.12 21.38 -17.96
C ILE A 38 24.18 22.02 -16.94
N MET A 39 23.08 21.34 -16.54
CA MET A 39 22.05 21.88 -15.66
C MET A 39 22.57 22.54 -14.38
N PRO A 40 23.47 21.93 -13.58
CA PRO A 40 23.97 22.55 -12.34
C PRO A 40 24.73 23.86 -12.57
N LYS A 41 25.22 24.10 -13.80
CA LYS A 41 26.05 25.26 -14.18
C LYS A 41 25.23 26.41 -14.77
N LEU A 42 23.92 26.23 -14.94
CA LEU A 42 23.04 27.23 -15.54
C LEU A 42 22.77 28.39 -14.58
N THR A 43 22.59 29.59 -15.13
CA THR A 43 21.99 30.70 -14.36
C THR A 43 20.46 30.56 -14.35
N SER A 44 19.77 31.23 -13.42
CA SER A 44 18.29 31.16 -13.35
C SER A 44 17.60 31.61 -14.65
N ALA A 45 18.21 32.54 -15.40
CA ALA A 45 17.71 32.97 -16.72
C ALA A 45 17.87 31.87 -17.78
N GLN A 46 18.98 31.12 -17.74
CA GLN A 46 19.22 29.99 -18.65
C GLN A 46 18.32 28.80 -18.32
N ALA A 47 18.14 28.49 -17.04
CA ALA A 47 17.19 27.49 -16.59
C ALA A 47 15.75 27.83 -17.02
N TYR A 48 15.36 29.12 -16.94
CA TYR A 48 14.06 29.58 -17.44
C TYR A 48 13.89 29.34 -18.94
N GLU A 49 14.91 29.67 -19.75
CA GLU A 49 14.85 29.44 -21.20
C GLU A 49 14.81 27.93 -21.51
N MET A 50 15.58 27.11 -20.79
CA MET A 50 15.54 25.66 -20.94
C MET A 50 14.13 25.10 -20.65
N TYR A 51 13.48 25.54 -19.56
CA TYR A 51 12.08 25.19 -19.29
C TYR A 51 11.15 25.60 -20.42
N SER A 52 11.27 26.83 -20.92
CA SER A 52 10.47 27.34 -22.05
C SER A 52 10.63 26.48 -23.30
N ARG A 53 11.83 25.94 -23.56
CA ARG A 53 12.11 25.07 -24.71
C ARG A 53 11.53 23.67 -24.54
N LEU A 54 11.74 23.04 -23.38
CA LEU A 54 11.12 21.76 -23.05
C LEU A 54 9.60 21.86 -23.10
N GLU A 55 9.03 22.97 -22.62
CA GLU A 55 7.58 23.23 -22.68
C GLU A 55 7.08 23.49 -24.12
N ARG A 56 7.91 23.93 -25.07
CA ARG A 56 7.48 24.06 -26.48
C ARG A 56 7.42 22.71 -27.17
N ASN A 57 8.29 21.78 -26.77
CA ASN A 57 8.26 20.40 -27.25
C ASN A 57 7.23 19.56 -26.47
N LYS A 58 5.95 19.94 -26.54
CA LYS A 58 4.89 19.30 -25.73
C LYS A 58 4.55 17.89 -26.16
N ASP A 59 4.84 17.49 -27.39
CA ASP A 59 4.34 16.22 -27.91
C ASP A 59 5.31 15.56 -28.89
N PRO A 60 6.52 15.20 -28.43
CA PRO A 60 7.44 14.47 -29.28
C PRO A 60 6.85 13.10 -29.60
N ALA A 61 7.07 12.62 -30.83
CA ALA A 61 6.45 11.40 -31.34
C ALA A 61 6.83 10.15 -30.54
N ARG A 62 8.07 10.09 -30.04
CA ARG A 62 8.64 8.92 -29.35
C ARG A 62 8.37 8.99 -27.86
N SER A 63 7.98 7.85 -27.27
CA SER A 63 7.72 7.77 -25.83
C SER A 63 8.98 7.92 -24.98
N SER A 64 10.14 7.52 -25.49
CA SER A 64 11.45 7.75 -24.84
C SER A 64 11.72 9.24 -24.69
N THR A 65 11.46 10.03 -25.73
CA THR A 65 11.67 11.47 -25.69
C THR A 65 10.70 12.15 -24.73
N ARG A 66 9.46 11.65 -24.63
CA ARG A 66 8.49 12.10 -23.62
C ARG A 66 8.97 11.81 -22.19
N GLU A 67 9.51 10.62 -21.95
CA GLU A 67 10.14 10.23 -20.68
C GLU A 67 11.33 11.14 -20.34
N ASP A 68 12.26 11.33 -21.29
CA ASP A 68 13.45 12.16 -21.15
C ASP A 68 13.08 13.62 -20.81
N ILE A 69 12.09 14.21 -21.48
CA ILE A 69 11.61 15.57 -21.17
C ILE A 69 11.11 15.66 -19.72
N VAL A 70 10.36 14.67 -19.24
CA VAL A 70 9.85 14.64 -17.86
C VAL A 70 11.00 14.50 -16.86
N LEU A 71 11.99 13.65 -17.14
CA LEU A 71 13.18 13.50 -16.31
C LEU A 71 14.03 14.77 -16.29
N LEU A 72 14.16 15.47 -17.41
CA LEU A 72 14.84 16.77 -17.48
C LEU A 72 14.11 17.84 -16.66
N MET A 73 12.77 17.83 -16.65
CA MET A 73 11.98 18.71 -15.78
C MET A 73 12.22 18.40 -14.29
N ALA A 74 12.33 17.12 -13.92
CA ALA A 74 12.64 16.68 -12.56
C ALA A 74 14.05 17.14 -12.13
N ALA A 75 15.04 16.99 -13.01
CA ALA A 75 16.41 17.45 -12.75
C ALA A 75 16.48 18.98 -12.60
N LEU A 76 15.75 19.74 -13.43
CA LEU A 76 15.65 21.19 -13.28
C LEU A 76 14.97 21.60 -11.95
N CYS A 77 13.99 20.83 -11.46
CA CYS A 77 13.38 21.08 -10.15
C CYS A 77 14.42 21.02 -9.03
N LYS A 78 15.34 20.05 -9.11
CA LYS A 78 16.42 19.84 -8.15
C LYS A 78 17.48 20.93 -8.23
N GLU A 79 17.97 21.24 -9.44
CA GLU A 79 19.08 22.17 -9.63
C GLU A 79 18.65 23.66 -9.57
N HIS A 80 17.41 23.98 -9.96
CA HIS A 80 16.90 25.35 -10.08
C HIS A 80 15.50 25.52 -9.48
N PRO A 81 15.28 25.25 -8.18
CA PRO A 81 13.94 25.18 -7.60
C PRO A 81 13.15 26.50 -7.69
N VAL A 82 13.81 27.65 -7.52
CA VAL A 82 13.18 28.98 -7.63
C VAL A 82 12.74 29.30 -9.06
N ALA A 83 13.51 28.90 -10.07
CA ALA A 83 13.12 29.05 -11.47
C ALA A 83 11.95 28.12 -11.80
N SER A 84 12.02 26.87 -11.32
CA SER A 84 11.02 25.81 -11.49
C SER A 84 9.65 26.20 -10.91
N ALA A 85 9.64 26.90 -9.77
CA ALA A 85 8.43 27.43 -9.14
C ALA A 85 7.59 28.30 -10.10
N ARG A 86 8.23 29.04 -11.02
CA ARG A 86 7.52 29.88 -12.01
C ARG A 86 6.80 29.07 -13.09
N PHE A 87 7.24 27.83 -13.35
CA PHE A 87 6.65 26.92 -14.33
C PHE A 87 5.74 25.86 -13.72
N LEU A 88 5.63 25.82 -12.39
CA LEU A 88 4.99 24.74 -11.67
C LEU A 88 3.59 24.38 -12.18
N LYS A 89 2.73 25.36 -12.43
CA LYS A 89 1.38 25.12 -12.99
C LYS A 89 1.42 24.43 -14.35
N LYS A 90 2.33 24.86 -15.23
CA LYS A 90 2.50 24.30 -16.58
C LYS A 90 3.11 22.90 -16.52
N MET A 91 4.07 22.70 -15.63
CA MET A 91 4.69 21.40 -15.39
C MET A 91 3.66 20.40 -14.87
N VAL A 92 2.87 20.74 -13.85
CA VAL A 92 1.79 19.85 -13.34
C VAL A 92 0.78 19.52 -14.43
N ALA A 93 0.37 20.50 -15.25
CA ALA A 93 -0.52 20.25 -16.39
C ALA A 93 0.11 19.30 -17.42
N TYR A 94 1.41 19.45 -17.69
CA TYR A 94 2.15 18.58 -18.60
C TYR A 94 2.28 17.16 -18.06
N LEU A 95 2.64 16.98 -16.78
CA LEU A 95 2.69 15.66 -16.15
C LEU A 95 1.33 14.96 -16.24
N ASN A 96 0.25 15.68 -15.93
CA ASN A 96 -1.10 15.13 -15.99
C ASN A 96 -1.50 14.73 -17.42
N TYR A 97 -1.08 15.52 -18.43
CA TYR A 97 -1.26 15.15 -19.83
C TYR A 97 -0.45 13.89 -20.20
N ARG A 98 0.77 13.73 -19.68
CA ARG A 98 1.63 12.58 -19.96
C ARG A 98 1.18 11.28 -19.30
N LEU A 99 0.47 11.36 -18.16
CA LEU A 99 -0.17 10.19 -17.57
C LEU A 99 -1.18 9.53 -18.53
N ARG A 100 -1.72 10.27 -19.50
CA ARG A 100 -2.64 9.75 -20.53
C ARG A 100 -1.97 8.81 -21.54
N ASP A 101 -0.64 8.82 -21.61
CA ASP A 101 0.13 7.99 -22.54
C ASP A 101 0.00 6.49 -22.24
N LYS A 102 -0.37 6.12 -21.00
CA LYS A 102 -0.44 4.73 -20.50
C LYS A 102 0.87 3.95 -20.74
N ARG A 103 2.00 4.63 -20.59
CA ARG A 103 3.35 4.06 -20.71
C ARG A 103 4.02 4.05 -19.35
N HIS A 104 4.34 2.86 -18.83
CA HIS A 104 4.93 2.68 -17.49
C HIS A 104 6.14 3.59 -17.23
N LYS A 105 7.10 3.66 -18.16
CA LYS A 105 8.30 4.49 -17.99
C LYS A 105 8.00 5.99 -17.91
N VAL A 106 7.03 6.47 -18.70
CA VAL A 106 6.57 7.86 -18.64
C VAL A 106 5.86 8.13 -17.31
N THR A 107 5.03 7.19 -16.83
CA THR A 107 4.40 7.27 -15.52
C THR A 107 5.42 7.35 -14.39
N ASP A 108 6.45 6.49 -14.42
CA ASP A 108 7.55 6.50 -13.44
C ASP A 108 8.33 7.83 -13.47
N ALA A 109 8.64 8.34 -14.66
CA ALA A 109 9.24 9.66 -14.81
C ALA A 109 8.34 10.77 -14.22
N CYS A 110 7.02 10.70 -14.43
CA CYS A 110 6.07 11.65 -13.84
C CYS A 110 6.08 11.57 -12.31
N MET A 111 6.15 10.38 -11.71
CA MET A 111 6.29 10.21 -10.26
C MET A 111 7.58 10.85 -9.75
N LYS A 112 8.72 10.61 -10.41
CA LYS A 112 10.02 11.22 -10.07
C LYS A 112 9.99 12.74 -10.15
N ALA A 113 9.38 13.28 -11.20
CA ALA A 113 9.18 14.73 -11.34
C ALA A 113 8.30 15.30 -10.23
N THR A 114 7.22 14.60 -9.87
CA THR A 114 6.34 15.00 -8.77
C THR A 114 7.06 14.97 -7.42
N ALA A 115 7.86 13.95 -7.13
CA ALA A 115 8.68 13.90 -5.93
C ALA A 115 9.70 15.05 -5.88
N ALA A 116 10.35 15.36 -7.02
CA ALA A 116 11.28 16.49 -7.13
C ALA A 116 10.59 17.84 -6.89
N ILE A 117 9.34 18.01 -7.35
CA ILE A 117 8.52 19.18 -7.03
C ILE A 117 8.33 19.30 -5.52
N SER A 118 7.93 18.23 -4.84
CA SER A 118 7.71 18.23 -3.38
C SER A 118 8.96 18.51 -2.57
N LEU A 119 10.11 17.96 -2.98
CA LEU A 119 11.35 18.06 -2.24
C LEU A 119 12.09 19.37 -2.47
N TYR A 120 12.08 19.90 -3.69
CA TYR A 120 12.95 21.02 -4.06
C TYR A 120 12.17 22.30 -4.36
N VAL A 121 11.06 22.18 -5.08
CA VAL A 121 10.30 23.36 -5.54
C VAL A 121 9.36 23.87 -4.45
N LEU A 122 8.61 22.98 -3.80
CA LEU A 122 7.63 23.34 -2.78
C LEU A 122 8.27 24.13 -1.63
N PRO A 123 9.44 23.76 -1.07
CA PRO A 123 10.13 24.56 -0.05
C PRO A 123 10.45 25.99 -0.48
N SER A 124 10.70 26.21 -1.77
CA SER A 124 11.01 27.53 -2.35
C SER A 124 9.78 28.42 -2.52
N LEU A 125 8.58 27.89 -2.34
CA LEU A 125 7.32 28.65 -2.41
C LEU A 125 6.97 29.25 -1.04
N PRO A 126 6.27 30.40 -1.00
CA PRO A 126 5.66 30.90 0.22
C PRO A 126 4.73 29.84 0.84
N GLN A 127 4.74 29.74 2.18
CA GLN A 127 3.91 28.76 2.93
C GLN A 127 2.39 28.95 2.70
N ILE A 128 1.97 30.11 2.18
CA ILE A 128 0.58 30.43 1.84
C ILE A 128 0.10 29.61 0.62
N ILE A 129 1.01 29.16 -0.25
CA ILE A 129 0.62 28.39 -1.43
C ILE A 129 0.25 26.97 -0.99
N SER A 130 -1.05 26.69 -0.99
CA SER A 130 -1.59 25.38 -0.68
C SER A 130 -1.15 24.33 -1.71
N ILE A 131 -0.62 23.21 -1.20
CA ILE A 131 -0.29 22.01 -1.99
C ILE A 131 -1.50 21.46 -2.74
N ASP A 132 -2.74 21.78 -2.31
CA ASP A 132 -3.98 21.41 -2.99
C ASP A 132 -3.99 21.84 -4.47
N VAL A 133 -3.40 23.00 -4.79
CA VAL A 133 -3.33 23.50 -6.17
C VAL A 133 -2.56 22.54 -7.08
N LEU A 134 -1.63 21.77 -6.51
CA LEU A 134 -0.79 20.80 -7.23
C LEU A 134 -1.42 19.41 -7.24
N ILE A 135 -2.14 19.02 -6.18
CA ILE A 135 -2.78 17.71 -6.04
C ILE A 135 -4.09 17.63 -6.82
N ARG A 136 -4.90 18.70 -6.80
CA ARG A 136 -6.25 18.73 -7.39
C ARG A 136 -6.29 18.33 -8.88
N PRO A 137 -5.33 18.72 -9.75
CA PRO A 137 -5.28 18.23 -11.13
C PRO A 137 -5.18 16.71 -11.22
N PHE A 138 -4.31 16.07 -10.43
CA PHE A 138 -4.18 14.61 -10.40
C PHE A 138 -5.42 13.94 -9.80
N LEU A 139 -5.98 14.51 -8.72
CA LEU A 139 -7.14 13.97 -8.03
C LEU A 139 -8.41 13.93 -8.90
N LYS A 140 -8.53 14.82 -9.88
CA LYS A 140 -9.62 14.79 -10.88
C LYS A 140 -9.48 13.62 -11.84
N GLU A 141 -8.26 13.17 -12.08
CA GLU A 141 -7.93 12.18 -13.08
C GLU A 141 -7.73 10.78 -12.49
N THR A 142 -7.74 10.60 -11.16
CA THR A 142 -7.62 9.29 -10.48
C THR A 142 -8.66 8.28 -10.92
N ASN A 143 -9.83 8.74 -11.36
CA ASN A 143 -10.92 7.88 -11.83
C ASN A 143 -10.81 7.52 -13.32
N VAL A 144 -9.93 8.21 -14.07
CA VAL A 144 -9.82 8.16 -15.54
C VAL A 144 -8.48 7.57 -16.00
N MET A 145 -7.41 7.80 -15.23
CA MET A 145 -6.01 7.61 -15.65
C MET A 145 -5.34 6.34 -15.14
N SER A 146 -6.05 5.44 -14.44
CA SER A 146 -5.44 4.34 -13.64
C SER A 146 -4.40 4.86 -12.62
N ASP A 147 -3.76 3.96 -11.88
CA ASP A 147 -2.92 4.23 -10.69
C ASP A 147 -1.89 5.36 -10.83
N GLY A 148 -1.45 5.73 -12.04
CA GLY A 148 -0.44 6.75 -12.27
C GLY A 148 -0.74 8.11 -11.62
N ALA A 149 -1.99 8.57 -11.65
CA ALA A 149 -2.38 9.83 -10.98
C ALA A 149 -2.30 9.71 -9.46
N ALA A 150 -2.75 8.59 -8.89
CA ALA A 150 -2.61 8.30 -7.46
C ALA A 150 -1.15 8.15 -7.04
N LYS A 151 -0.32 7.52 -7.86
CA LYS A 151 1.13 7.40 -7.68
C LYS A 151 1.82 8.77 -7.67
N CYS A 152 1.43 9.68 -8.55
CA CYS A 152 1.90 11.08 -8.50
C CYS A 152 1.44 11.80 -7.22
N ILE A 153 0.18 11.62 -6.78
CA ILE A 153 -0.27 12.19 -5.50
C ILE A 153 0.54 11.61 -4.33
N GLY A 154 0.75 10.30 -4.32
CA GLY A 154 1.58 9.61 -3.34
C GLY A 154 3.01 10.16 -3.30
N ALA A 155 3.67 10.26 -4.46
CA ALA A 155 5.00 10.86 -4.58
C ALA A 155 5.04 12.34 -4.15
N MET A 156 3.92 13.07 -4.24
CA MET A 156 3.83 14.44 -3.76
C MET A 156 3.74 14.50 -2.22
N LEU A 157 3.00 13.57 -1.61
CA LEU A 157 2.75 13.51 -0.17
C LEU A 157 3.90 12.86 0.60
N HIS A 158 4.49 11.81 0.03
CA HIS A 158 5.59 11.04 0.61
C HIS A 158 6.72 10.88 -0.43
N PRO A 159 7.44 11.97 -0.74
CA PRO A 159 8.54 11.93 -1.69
C PRO A 159 9.70 11.10 -1.13
N HIS A 160 10.22 10.15 -1.91
CA HIS A 160 11.32 9.30 -1.45
C HIS A 160 12.63 10.11 -1.44
N THR A 161 13.29 10.25 -0.28
CA THR A 161 14.52 11.03 -0.10
C THR A 161 15.38 10.46 1.03
N THR A 162 16.69 10.71 0.98
CA THR A 162 17.67 10.35 2.01
C THR A 162 17.73 11.35 3.18
N ASN A 163 17.04 12.49 3.06
CA ASN A 163 17.01 13.55 4.06
C ASN A 163 15.76 13.48 4.95
N SER A 164 15.79 14.12 6.12
CA SER A 164 14.65 14.15 7.05
C SER A 164 13.38 14.70 6.37
N LEU A 165 12.35 13.86 6.26
CA LEU A 165 11.02 14.19 5.72
C LEU A 165 10.19 15.12 6.63
N LEU A 166 10.71 15.46 7.81
CA LEU A 166 10.01 16.20 8.84
C LEU A 166 9.54 17.59 8.37
N ASP A 167 10.38 18.32 7.65
CA ASP A 167 10.04 19.67 7.15
C ASP A 167 8.90 19.61 6.12
N HIS A 168 8.91 18.59 5.27
CA HIS A 168 7.86 18.35 4.29
C HIS A 168 6.54 17.97 5.00
N ALA A 169 6.60 17.01 5.94
CA ALA A 169 5.46 16.59 6.74
C ALA A 169 4.80 17.77 7.48
N THR A 170 5.62 18.62 8.10
CA THR A 170 5.18 19.82 8.82
C THR A 170 4.49 20.80 7.88
N ARG A 171 5.05 21.00 6.69
CA ARG A 171 4.50 21.90 5.67
C ARG A 171 3.15 21.44 5.13
N ILE A 172 2.98 20.15 4.87
CA ILE A 172 1.75 19.63 4.26
C ILE A 172 0.67 19.27 5.29
N HIS A 173 1.01 19.22 6.58
CA HIS A 173 0.08 18.85 7.64
C HIS A 173 -1.26 19.63 7.62
N PRO A 174 -1.28 20.98 7.51
CA PRO A 174 -2.55 21.73 7.48
C PRO A 174 -3.47 21.30 6.33
N TYR A 175 -2.88 20.88 5.20
CA TYR A 175 -3.62 20.32 4.09
C TYR A 175 -4.17 18.94 4.43
N LEU A 176 -3.35 18.04 4.99
CA LEU A 176 -3.75 16.67 5.35
C LEU A 176 -4.95 16.63 6.31
N VAL A 177 -5.02 17.55 7.27
CA VAL A 177 -6.16 17.66 8.22
C VAL A 177 -7.49 17.79 7.48
N THR A 178 -7.52 18.48 6.34
CA THR A 178 -8.75 18.66 5.54
C THR A 178 -8.87 17.64 4.41
N PHE A 179 -7.74 17.20 3.85
CA PHE A 179 -7.69 16.30 2.71
C PHE A 179 -8.05 14.87 3.08
N VAL A 180 -7.57 14.38 4.22
CA VAL A 180 -7.83 12.99 4.67
C VAL A 180 -9.33 12.75 4.87
N PRO A 181 -10.09 13.57 5.62
CA PRO A 181 -11.54 13.39 5.72
C PRO A 181 -12.26 13.48 4.37
N HIS A 182 -11.82 14.38 3.47
CA HIS A 182 -12.39 14.48 2.13
C HIS A 182 -12.10 13.24 1.27
N LEU A 183 -10.91 12.67 1.40
CA LEU A 183 -10.52 11.46 0.69
C LEU A 183 -11.26 10.24 1.23
N VAL A 184 -11.43 10.15 2.56
CA VAL A 184 -12.21 9.11 3.24
C VAL A 184 -13.70 9.18 2.87
N SER A 185 -14.29 10.36 2.76
CA SER A 185 -15.71 10.47 2.37
C SER A 185 -15.97 9.94 0.94
N ARG A 186 -14.96 9.97 0.06
CA ARG A 186 -15.05 9.38 -1.29
C ARG A 186 -15.04 7.85 -1.30
N PHE A 187 -14.65 7.17 -0.20
CA PHE A 187 -14.83 5.71 -0.06
C PHE A 187 -16.30 5.28 -0.08
N HIS A 188 -17.22 6.17 0.31
CA HIS A 188 -18.64 5.84 0.37
C HIS A 188 -19.33 6.01 -0.99
N SER A 189 -18.56 6.26 -2.06
CA SER A 189 -19.10 6.38 -3.42
C SER A 189 -19.21 5.00 -4.07
N ALA A 190 -20.34 4.72 -4.73
CA ALA A 190 -20.70 3.42 -5.34
C ALA A 190 -19.81 2.95 -6.51
N VAL A 191 -18.62 3.53 -6.70
CA VAL A 191 -17.75 3.31 -7.88
C VAL A 191 -16.46 2.60 -7.46
N TYR A 192 -16.44 1.28 -7.60
CA TYR A 192 -15.34 0.41 -7.18
C TYR A 192 -13.97 0.72 -7.80
N ALA A 193 -13.96 1.28 -9.02
CA ALA A 193 -12.73 1.69 -9.70
C ALA A 193 -11.97 2.82 -8.97
N THR A 194 -12.58 3.44 -7.94
CA THR A 194 -11.96 4.52 -7.16
C THR A 194 -11.24 4.05 -5.90
N TYR A 195 -11.41 2.79 -5.46
CA TYR A 195 -10.84 2.31 -4.21
C TYR A 195 -9.31 2.16 -4.25
N SER A 196 -8.76 1.47 -5.26
CA SER A 196 -7.30 1.25 -5.36
C SER A 196 -6.49 2.57 -5.37
N PRO A 197 -6.86 3.58 -6.18
CA PRO A 197 -6.20 4.89 -6.16
C PRO A 197 -6.27 5.61 -4.81
N ILE A 198 -7.44 5.56 -4.15
CA ILE A 198 -7.66 6.24 -2.87
C ILE A 198 -6.89 5.53 -1.73
N PHE A 199 -6.92 4.20 -1.69
CA PHE A 199 -6.15 3.40 -0.73
C PHE A 199 -4.65 3.64 -0.87
N TYR A 200 -4.13 3.65 -2.10
CA TYR A 200 -2.72 3.95 -2.35
C TYR A 200 -2.33 5.32 -1.75
N ILE A 201 -3.15 6.36 -1.98
CA ILE A 201 -2.89 7.70 -1.43
C ILE A 201 -2.91 7.68 0.11
N LEU A 202 -3.87 6.99 0.73
CA LEU A 202 -3.92 6.84 2.19
C LEU A 202 -2.67 6.12 2.74
N THR A 203 -2.20 5.08 2.05
CA THR A 203 -1.00 4.35 2.43
C THR A 203 0.24 5.24 2.42
N GLU A 204 0.40 6.09 1.41
CA GLU A 204 1.52 7.05 1.37
C GLU A 204 1.43 8.11 2.48
N ILE A 205 0.22 8.55 2.85
CA ILE A 205 0.01 9.44 4.00
C ILE A 205 0.44 8.74 5.30
N LEU A 206 0.09 7.46 5.47
CA LEU A 206 0.50 6.66 6.63
C LEU A 206 2.02 6.45 6.67
N ARG A 207 2.68 6.24 5.52
CA ARG A 207 4.14 6.14 5.44
C ARG A 207 4.83 7.43 5.89
N LEU A 208 4.34 8.57 5.42
CA LEU A 208 4.83 9.88 5.89
C LEU A 208 4.63 10.05 7.40
N ALA A 209 3.49 9.62 7.94
CA ALA A 209 3.18 9.67 9.36
C ALA A 209 4.15 8.84 10.21
N LYS A 210 4.57 7.67 9.72
CA LYS A 210 5.51 6.77 10.42
C LYS A 210 6.93 7.35 10.50
N VAL A 211 7.39 8.04 9.46
CA VAL A 211 8.75 8.61 9.41
C VAL A 211 8.87 9.91 10.23
N SER A 212 7.78 10.65 10.37
CA SER A 212 7.75 11.90 11.14
C SER A 212 7.37 11.63 12.59
N PHE A 213 8.37 11.43 13.48
CA PHE A 213 8.18 11.30 14.94
C PHE A 213 7.49 12.53 15.60
N ALA A 214 7.24 13.61 14.86
CA ALA A 214 6.48 14.76 15.32
C ALA A 214 4.97 14.60 15.05
N SER A 215 4.19 14.81 16.11
CA SER A 215 2.72 14.67 16.29
C SER A 215 1.76 15.03 15.14
N PRO A 216 1.95 16.05 14.28
CA PRO A 216 0.83 16.58 13.50
C PRO A 216 0.26 15.59 12.46
N VAL A 217 1.13 14.87 11.73
CA VAL A 217 0.67 13.87 10.75
C VAL A 217 0.17 12.59 11.44
N ARG A 218 0.71 12.27 12.63
CA ARG A 218 0.18 11.19 13.48
C ARG A 218 -1.24 11.48 13.93
N ASP A 219 -1.60 12.73 14.23
CA ASP A 219 -2.96 13.09 14.63
C ASP A 219 -3.94 12.96 13.43
N SER A 220 -3.47 13.21 12.21
CA SER A 220 -4.25 12.95 10.98
C SER A 220 -4.33 11.46 10.63
N ALA A 221 -3.27 10.69 10.91
CA ALA A 221 -3.25 9.23 10.77
C ALA A 221 -4.06 8.54 11.87
N ALA A 222 -4.08 9.08 13.09
CA ALA A 222 -4.92 8.65 14.19
C ALA A 222 -6.37 9.03 13.91
N ALA A 223 -6.66 10.22 13.35
CA ALA A 223 -7.98 10.57 12.85
C ALA A 223 -8.42 9.66 11.69
N LEU A 224 -7.50 9.27 10.79
CA LEU A 224 -7.76 8.25 9.76
C LEU A 224 -8.04 6.88 10.41
N LEU A 225 -7.27 6.46 11.41
CA LEU A 225 -7.50 5.23 12.16
C LEU A 225 -8.82 5.28 12.94
N VAL A 226 -9.22 6.43 13.47
CA VAL A 226 -10.51 6.68 14.14
C VAL A 226 -11.66 6.71 13.12
N LEU A 227 -11.47 7.32 11.94
CA LEU A 227 -12.43 7.29 10.82
C LEU A 227 -12.56 5.87 10.23
N LEU A 228 -11.48 5.10 10.19
CA LEU A 228 -11.45 3.68 9.82
C LEU A 228 -11.97 2.78 10.96
N ASN A 229 -11.91 3.23 12.22
CA ASN A 229 -12.51 2.60 13.41
C ASN A 229 -13.94 3.10 13.70
N ALA A 230 -14.55 3.92 12.83
CA ALA A 230 -15.86 4.59 12.96
C ALA A 230 -16.82 4.18 14.10
N TYR A 231 -17.45 5.23 14.64
CA TYR A 231 -18.74 5.27 15.36
C TYR A 231 -18.73 4.77 16.80
N ASP A 232 -19.06 5.71 17.71
CA ASP A 232 -19.28 5.47 19.14
C ASP A 232 -20.38 4.42 19.36
N GLU A 233 -20.06 3.42 20.18
CA GLU A 233 -20.98 2.41 20.73
C GLU A 233 -21.98 2.98 21.76
N HIS A 234 -22.29 4.28 21.73
CA HIS A 234 -23.11 4.92 22.77
C HIS A 234 -24.47 5.34 22.25
N GLY A 235 -25.37 4.36 22.27
CA GLY A 235 -26.75 4.52 21.86
C GLY A 235 -27.79 3.69 22.61
N THR A 236 -27.51 3.12 23.80
CA THR A 236 -28.55 2.87 24.82
C THR A 236 -27.93 2.51 26.16
N LYS A 237 -28.28 3.31 27.17
CA LYS A 237 -27.98 3.11 28.59
C LYS A 237 -28.69 1.85 29.09
N ASP A 238 -27.94 0.93 29.68
CA ASP A 238 -28.12 0.51 31.08
C ASP A 238 -26.92 -0.33 31.52
N ALA A 239 -26.34 0.06 32.65
CA ALA A 239 -25.09 -0.47 33.16
C ALA A 239 -25.25 -1.93 33.65
N VAL A 240 -24.41 -2.81 33.13
CA VAL A 240 -24.08 -4.11 33.73
C VAL A 240 -22.55 -4.17 33.83
N PRO A 241 -21.95 -4.65 34.93
CA PRO A 241 -20.52 -4.52 35.14
C PRO A 241 -19.74 -5.34 34.12
N ASP A 242 -18.67 -4.72 33.65
CA ASP A 242 -17.65 -5.22 32.73
C ASP A 242 -17.34 -6.70 32.97
N LYS A 243 -17.77 -7.55 32.04
CA LYS A 243 -17.19 -8.88 31.85
C LYS A 243 -16.33 -8.81 30.62
N SER A 244 -15.04 -9.11 30.80
CA SER A 244 -14.10 -9.36 29.72
C SER A 244 -14.79 -10.15 28.60
N THR A 245 -14.65 -9.71 27.35
CA THR A 245 -15.21 -10.36 26.16
C THR A 245 -14.83 -11.84 26.07
N THR A 246 -13.68 -12.21 26.66
CA THR A 246 -13.22 -13.59 26.82
C THR A 246 -14.14 -14.43 27.71
N ASP A 247 -14.71 -13.85 28.76
CA ASP A 247 -15.59 -14.53 29.71
C ASP A 247 -17.03 -14.65 29.16
N VAL A 248 -17.48 -13.66 28.38
CA VAL A 248 -18.76 -13.72 27.66
C VAL A 248 -18.70 -14.79 26.57
N TYR A 249 -17.56 -14.92 25.88
CA TYR A 249 -17.31 -15.95 24.88
C TYR A 249 -17.26 -17.36 25.49
N ALA A 250 -16.60 -17.52 26.64
CA ALA A 250 -16.56 -18.78 27.37
C ALA A 250 -17.94 -19.20 27.93
N ALA A 251 -18.78 -18.22 28.29
CA ALA A 251 -20.12 -18.46 28.82
C ALA A 251 -21.15 -18.82 27.73
N ALA A 252 -21.01 -18.28 26.51
CA ALA A 252 -21.89 -18.60 25.38
C ALA A 252 -21.64 -19.99 24.77
N HIS A 253 -20.49 -20.60 25.07
CA HIS A 253 -20.09 -21.92 24.57
C HIS A 253 -19.55 -22.82 25.69
N PRO A 254 -20.42 -23.36 26.58
CA PRO A 254 -19.99 -24.37 27.53
C PRO A 254 -19.47 -25.59 26.77
N ARG A 255 -18.21 -25.97 27.00
CA ARG A 255 -17.66 -27.24 26.49
C ARG A 255 -18.59 -28.38 26.93
N PRO A 256 -18.93 -29.34 26.05
CA PRO A 256 -19.70 -30.50 26.47
C PRO A 256 -18.96 -31.19 27.60
N ALA A 257 -19.66 -31.44 28.70
CA ALA A 257 -19.14 -32.25 29.79
C ALA A 257 -18.77 -33.61 29.21
N ILE A 258 -17.50 -33.98 29.31
CA ILE A 258 -17.07 -35.37 29.11
C ILE A 258 -17.74 -36.16 30.23
N VAL A 259 -18.84 -36.83 29.90
CA VAL A 259 -19.48 -37.81 30.75
C VAL A 259 -18.57 -39.04 30.73
N PRO A 260 -17.93 -39.42 31.85
CA PRO A 260 -17.33 -40.73 31.94
C PRO A 260 -18.46 -41.76 32.07
N PRO A 261 -18.42 -42.92 31.38
CA PRO A 261 -19.40 -43.96 31.65
C PRO A 261 -19.18 -44.52 33.06
N ALA A 262 -20.21 -44.43 33.91
CA ALA A 262 -20.42 -45.30 35.07
C ALA A 262 -20.94 -46.65 34.53
N SER A 263 -20.64 -47.83 35.06
CA SER A 263 -20.09 -48.26 36.35
C SER A 263 -19.79 -49.76 36.22
N GLU A 264 -18.75 -50.28 36.89
CA GLU A 264 -18.94 -51.48 37.72
C GLU A 264 -17.78 -51.62 38.71
N SER A 265 -18.18 -51.61 39.98
CA SER A 265 -17.39 -51.89 41.16
C SER A 265 -16.86 -53.32 41.17
N VAL A 266 -15.65 -53.53 41.68
CA VAL A 266 -15.32 -54.42 42.82
C VAL A 266 -13.79 -54.54 42.93
N SER A 267 -13.24 -53.97 44.00
CA SER A 267 -11.88 -54.22 44.54
C SER A 267 -11.82 -55.61 45.21
N PRO A 268 -10.71 -56.12 45.81
CA PRO A 268 -9.35 -55.55 45.98
C PRO A 268 -8.17 -56.57 45.88
N LYS A 269 -6.94 -56.06 46.09
CA LYS A 269 -5.67 -56.73 46.53
C LYS A 269 -4.80 -57.48 45.49
N ARG A 270 -3.60 -56.95 45.19
CA ARG A 270 -2.26 -57.47 45.61
C ARG A 270 -1.06 -56.79 44.90
N LYS A 271 -0.14 -56.25 45.72
CA LYS A 271 1.34 -56.40 45.74
C LYS A 271 2.13 -56.81 44.47
N LYS A 272 3.08 -55.94 44.04
CA LYS A 272 4.58 -56.04 44.04
C LYS A 272 5.17 -55.10 42.95
N VAL A 273 5.95 -54.03 43.25
CA VAL A 273 7.43 -53.94 43.53
C VAL A 273 8.25 -54.30 42.28
N ALA A 274 9.26 -53.58 41.75
CA ALA A 274 10.06 -52.37 42.04
C ALA A 274 10.65 -51.87 40.67
N VAL A 275 11.35 -50.74 40.46
CA VAL A 275 12.54 -50.16 41.12
C VAL A 275 12.68 -48.69 40.69
N GLN A 276 13.04 -47.83 41.66
CA GLN A 276 13.51 -46.45 41.49
C GLN A 276 15.01 -46.41 41.18
N HIS A 277 15.50 -45.43 40.41
CA HIS A 277 16.28 -44.33 40.98
C HIS A 277 16.61 -43.25 39.95
N ALA A 278 16.41 -42.00 40.38
CA ALA A 278 16.91 -40.78 39.79
C ALA A 278 18.40 -40.55 40.13
N SER A 279 19.10 -39.71 39.36
CA SER A 279 19.48 -38.34 39.80
C SER A 279 20.73 -37.79 39.07
N LEU A 280 20.58 -36.55 38.56
CA LEU A 280 21.51 -35.40 38.51
C LEU A 280 23.03 -35.60 38.59
N LYS A 281 23.79 -34.90 37.71
CA LYS A 281 24.81 -33.91 38.13
C LYS A 281 25.39 -33.04 36.99
N GLN A 282 25.89 -31.89 37.44
CA GLN A 282 26.41 -30.68 36.80
C GLN A 282 27.89 -30.75 36.34
N THR A 283 28.25 -29.82 35.44
CA THR A 283 29.52 -29.06 35.26
C THR A 283 30.86 -29.75 34.90
N LEU A 284 31.52 -29.32 33.80
CA LEU A 284 32.80 -28.56 33.77
C LEU A 284 33.48 -28.54 32.37
N ARG A 285 34.12 -27.38 32.08
CA ARG A 285 35.22 -27.00 31.15
C ARG A 285 36.02 -28.09 30.39
N ASP A 286 36.48 -27.82 29.15
CA ASP A 286 37.80 -27.20 28.85
C ASP A 286 38.12 -27.04 27.33
N ASP A 287 39.05 -26.10 27.08
CA ASP A 287 39.63 -25.61 25.83
C ASP A 287 40.27 -26.63 24.86
N ARG A 288 40.29 -26.31 23.56
CA ARG A 288 41.49 -26.52 22.71
C ARG A 288 41.57 -25.61 21.48
N VAL A 289 42.67 -24.87 21.46
CA VAL A 289 43.25 -24.00 20.43
C VAL A 289 43.78 -24.80 19.22
N SER A 290 43.68 -24.24 18.01
CA SER A 290 44.66 -24.50 16.94
C SER A 290 44.96 -23.23 16.13
N LEU A 291 46.26 -22.98 15.93
CA LEU A 291 46.92 -21.82 15.32
C LEU A 291 47.32 -22.11 13.86
N ARG A 292 47.17 -21.15 12.94
CA ARG A 292 48.26 -20.52 12.11
C ARG A 292 47.74 -19.75 10.86
N SER A 293 48.37 -18.59 10.65
CA SER A 293 48.30 -17.47 9.68
C SER A 293 48.83 -17.79 8.25
N PRO A 294 49.02 -16.84 7.27
CA PRO A 294 48.64 -15.40 7.15
C PRO A 294 48.02 -14.97 5.77
N LYS A 295 47.66 -13.66 5.66
CA LYS A 295 47.13 -12.90 4.50
C LYS A 295 47.91 -13.03 3.17
N PRO A 296 47.27 -12.66 2.03
CA PRO A 296 47.70 -11.41 1.40
C PRO A 296 46.55 -10.46 1.05
N VAL A 297 46.92 -9.17 1.03
CA VAL A 297 46.11 -8.03 0.62
C VAL A 297 45.94 -8.04 -0.90
N SER A 298 44.72 -7.88 -1.39
CA SER A 298 44.47 -7.33 -2.73
C SER A 298 43.31 -6.37 -2.66
N CYS A 299 43.58 -5.10 -2.97
CA CYS A 299 42.57 -4.08 -3.22
C CYS A 299 41.73 -4.50 -4.43
N VAL A 300 40.41 -4.60 -4.27
CA VAL A 300 39.45 -4.54 -5.37
C VAL A 300 38.31 -3.62 -4.94
N ILE A 301 38.03 -2.68 -5.84
CA ILE A 301 37.05 -1.59 -5.78
C ILE A 301 35.66 -2.20 -5.55
N PRO A 302 34.80 -1.67 -4.64
CA PRO A 302 33.45 -2.17 -4.52
C PRO A 302 32.62 -1.68 -5.71
N ASP A 303 32.19 -2.63 -6.54
CA ASP A 303 31.00 -2.48 -7.38
C ASP A 303 29.81 -2.21 -6.46
N THR A 304 29.36 -0.97 -6.42
CA THR A 304 28.05 -0.60 -5.86
C THR A 304 26.96 -1.16 -6.77
N ASN A 305 26.36 -2.25 -6.31
CA ASN A 305 25.15 -2.83 -6.86
C ASN A 305 24.06 -1.78 -7.05
N GLN A 306 23.40 -1.91 -8.21
CA GLN A 306 22.08 -1.40 -8.51
C GLN A 306 21.03 -1.85 -7.49
N ASP A 307 20.01 -1.00 -7.37
CA ASP A 307 18.65 -1.28 -6.92
C ASP A 307 18.43 -1.60 -5.44
N ASP A 308 18.03 -0.58 -4.67
CA ASP A 308 17.17 -0.75 -3.50
C ASP A 308 16.28 0.50 -3.36
N VAL A 309 15.14 0.47 -4.06
CA VAL A 309 13.96 1.27 -3.70
C VAL A 309 13.28 0.50 -2.57
N PRO A 310 13.03 1.08 -1.38
CA PRO A 310 12.33 0.35 -0.35
C PRO A 310 10.84 0.28 -0.73
N SER A 311 10.46 -0.76 -1.48
CA SER A 311 9.10 -1.29 -1.41
C SER A 311 8.84 -1.69 0.04
N MET A 312 7.64 -1.47 0.56
CA MET A 312 7.28 -2.13 1.82
C MET A 312 7.45 -3.63 1.63
N ASP A 313 8.37 -4.23 2.38
CA ASP A 313 8.52 -5.67 2.39
C ASP A 313 7.28 -6.28 3.05
N SER A 314 6.85 -7.45 2.57
CA SER A 314 5.77 -8.26 3.19
C SER A 314 5.94 -8.40 4.72
N ALA A 315 7.18 -8.31 5.22
CA ALA A 315 7.53 -8.26 6.63
C ALA A 315 6.90 -7.08 7.41
N ASP A 316 6.84 -5.88 6.82
CA ASP A 316 6.24 -4.71 7.47
C ASP A 316 4.73 -4.87 7.60
N PHE A 317 4.06 -5.42 6.59
CA PHE A 317 2.63 -5.73 6.67
C PHE A 317 2.37 -6.78 7.75
N ALA A 318 3.18 -7.84 7.80
CA ALA A 318 3.07 -8.89 8.81
C ALA A 318 3.22 -8.35 10.24
N GLU A 319 4.16 -7.43 10.49
CA GLU A 319 4.32 -6.83 11.83
C GLU A 319 3.12 -5.93 12.19
N ASN A 320 2.58 -5.15 11.24
CA ASN A 320 1.39 -4.35 11.52
C ASN A 320 0.14 -5.21 11.77
N VAL A 321 -0.01 -6.33 11.05
CA VAL A 321 -1.08 -7.32 11.31
C VAL A 321 -0.94 -7.88 12.73
N LYS A 322 0.28 -8.26 13.12
CA LYS A 322 0.56 -8.80 14.45
C LYS A 322 0.23 -7.79 15.56
N VAL A 323 0.67 -6.54 15.44
CA VAL A 323 0.36 -5.49 16.43
C VAL A 323 -1.16 -5.29 16.55
N ALA A 324 -1.88 -5.21 15.43
CA ALA A 324 -3.34 -5.08 15.46
C ALA A 324 -4.04 -6.26 16.14
N MET A 325 -3.51 -7.48 15.96
CA MET A 325 -4.01 -8.68 16.65
C MET A 325 -3.69 -8.68 18.15
N GLU A 326 -2.50 -8.23 18.56
CA GLU A 326 -2.11 -8.09 19.98
C GLU A 326 -2.97 -7.04 20.71
N GLU A 327 -3.39 -5.99 20.01
CA GLU A 327 -4.33 -4.98 20.51
C GLU A 327 -5.81 -5.44 20.48
N GLY A 328 -6.09 -6.65 19.98
CA GLY A 328 -7.45 -7.22 19.89
C GLY A 328 -8.30 -6.69 18.73
N ASN A 329 -7.73 -5.90 17.81
CA ASN A 329 -8.45 -5.33 16.68
C ASN A 329 -8.34 -6.24 15.44
N MET A 330 -9.15 -7.30 15.44
CA MET A 330 -9.16 -8.33 14.40
C MET A 330 -9.59 -7.79 13.02
N GLU A 331 -10.51 -6.82 12.97
CA GLU A 331 -10.96 -6.22 11.71
C GLU A 331 -9.85 -5.38 11.06
N LEU A 332 -9.09 -4.63 11.87
CA LEU A 332 -7.92 -3.89 11.39
C LEU A 332 -6.84 -4.84 10.86
N ALA A 333 -6.56 -5.93 11.57
CA ALA A 333 -5.62 -6.96 11.14
C ALA A 333 -6.04 -7.58 9.78
N LEU A 334 -7.33 -7.83 9.59
CA LEU A 334 -7.88 -8.30 8.31
C LEU A 334 -7.67 -7.27 7.20
N ARG A 335 -8.01 -6.00 7.43
CA ARG A 335 -7.85 -4.94 6.43
C ARG A 335 -6.40 -4.76 6.03
N ILE A 336 -5.46 -4.78 6.97
CA ILE A 336 -4.02 -4.71 6.69
C ILE A 336 -3.60 -5.91 5.83
N SER A 337 -4.12 -7.10 6.13
CA SER A 337 -3.85 -8.32 5.35
C SER A 337 -4.39 -8.21 3.92
N LEU A 338 -5.62 -7.73 3.73
CA LEU A 338 -6.23 -7.48 2.42
C LEU A 338 -5.44 -6.43 1.61
N LEU A 339 -4.85 -5.43 2.28
CA LEU A 339 -4.07 -4.35 1.65
C LEU A 339 -2.65 -4.75 1.25
N SER A 340 -2.11 -5.82 1.84
CA SER A 340 -0.73 -6.23 1.59
C SER A 340 -0.50 -6.74 0.16
N GLU A 341 -1.57 -7.08 -0.57
CA GLU A 341 -1.55 -7.85 -1.83
C GLU A 341 -0.77 -9.19 -1.73
N ASP A 342 -0.33 -9.56 -0.53
CA ASP A 342 0.32 -10.82 -0.21
C ASP A 342 -0.74 -11.84 0.22
N LYS A 343 -1.16 -12.67 -0.74
CA LYS A 343 -2.11 -13.77 -0.52
C LYS A 343 -1.69 -14.67 0.64
N THR A 344 -0.39 -14.80 0.93
CA THR A 344 0.10 -15.64 2.04
C THR A 344 -0.20 -15.03 3.41
N LEU A 345 -0.17 -13.70 3.54
CA LEU A 345 -0.48 -13.00 4.78
C LEU A 345 -1.97 -13.10 5.09
N LEU A 346 -2.83 -12.84 4.10
CA LEU A 346 -4.28 -13.03 4.24
C LEU A 346 -4.63 -14.48 4.54
N ARG A 347 -3.98 -15.46 3.88
CA ARG A 347 -4.16 -16.89 4.18
C ARG A 347 -3.83 -17.20 5.64
N ARG A 348 -2.70 -16.70 6.16
CA ARG A 348 -2.30 -16.90 7.56
C ARG A 348 -3.32 -16.30 8.52
N TRP A 349 -3.84 -15.11 8.23
CA TRP A 349 -4.87 -14.47 9.02
C TRP A 349 -6.17 -15.29 9.03
N LEU A 350 -6.63 -15.78 7.87
CA LEU A 350 -7.82 -16.62 7.75
C LEU A 350 -7.67 -17.97 8.48
N CYS A 351 -6.47 -18.56 8.48
CA CYS A 351 -6.18 -19.79 9.22
C CYS A 351 -6.17 -19.57 10.75
N PHE A 352 -5.69 -18.41 11.20
CA PHE A 352 -5.63 -18.08 12.61
C PHE A 352 -7.01 -17.70 13.17
N SER A 353 -7.79 -16.97 12.38
CA SER A 353 -9.05 -16.38 12.80
C SER A 353 -10.21 -17.37 12.70
N GLN A 354 -11.15 -17.32 13.64
CA GLN A 354 -12.36 -18.12 13.51
C GLN A 354 -13.30 -17.51 12.47
N PRO A 355 -13.91 -18.32 11.58
CA PRO A 355 -14.83 -17.84 10.57
C PRO A 355 -16.00 -17.06 11.18
N SER A 356 -16.04 -15.76 10.94
CA SER A 356 -17.09 -14.86 11.43
C SER A 356 -17.17 -13.64 10.52
N VAL A 357 -18.38 -13.18 10.22
CA VAL A 357 -18.60 -11.96 9.42
C VAL A 357 -19.48 -10.92 10.11
N GLN A 358 -20.20 -11.33 11.16
CA GLN A 358 -21.16 -10.51 11.89
C GLN A 358 -20.57 -9.28 12.59
N TYR A 359 -19.25 -9.24 12.73
CA TYR A 359 -18.52 -8.14 13.37
C TYR A 359 -17.77 -7.26 12.37
N PHE A 360 -17.85 -7.60 11.07
CA PHE A 360 -17.19 -6.81 10.04
C PHE A 360 -18.12 -5.73 9.53
N ARG A 361 -17.52 -4.58 9.26
CA ARG A 361 -18.21 -3.55 8.50
C ARG A 361 -18.48 -4.05 7.09
N GLU A 362 -19.52 -3.50 6.50
CA GLU A 362 -19.94 -3.76 5.11
C GLU A 362 -18.77 -3.65 4.13
N THR A 363 -17.91 -2.63 4.30
CA THR A 363 -16.74 -2.42 3.44
C THR A 363 -15.68 -3.51 3.58
N THR A 364 -15.42 -3.97 4.81
CA THR A 364 -14.47 -5.06 5.07
C THR A 364 -15.01 -6.39 4.57
N LEU A 365 -16.29 -6.65 4.83
CA LEU A 365 -16.98 -7.86 4.38
C LEU A 365 -16.91 -7.96 2.86
N ASN A 366 -17.25 -6.88 2.17
CA ASN A 366 -17.26 -6.85 0.72
C ASN A 366 -15.84 -6.95 0.12
N ALA A 367 -14.83 -6.36 0.75
CA ALA A 367 -13.42 -6.54 0.35
C ALA A 367 -12.94 -7.98 0.59
N LEU A 368 -13.36 -8.60 1.70
CA LEU A 368 -13.09 -10.01 1.99
C LEU A 368 -13.75 -10.93 0.95
N CYS A 369 -15.01 -10.66 0.58
CA CYS A 369 -15.72 -11.39 -0.48
C CYS A 369 -15.07 -11.21 -1.86
N ALA A 370 -14.54 -10.02 -2.17
CA ALA A 370 -13.76 -9.82 -3.39
C ALA A 370 -12.48 -10.68 -3.37
N ALA A 371 -11.77 -10.72 -2.24
CA ALA A 371 -10.57 -11.54 -2.09
C ALA A 371 -10.89 -13.04 -2.19
N PHE A 372 -12.08 -13.49 -1.76
CA PHE A 372 -12.49 -14.89 -1.90
C PHE A 372 -12.50 -15.38 -3.34
N LEU A 373 -12.74 -14.51 -4.33
CA LEU A 373 -12.71 -14.88 -5.74
C LEU A 373 -11.36 -15.51 -6.12
N ASP A 374 -10.25 -14.91 -5.67
CA ASP A 374 -8.88 -15.42 -5.90
C ASP A 374 -8.60 -16.75 -5.16
N PHE A 375 -9.30 -17.02 -4.06
CA PHE A 375 -9.20 -18.30 -3.34
C PHE A 375 -10.06 -19.38 -4.00
N LEU A 376 -11.18 -19.02 -4.63
CA LEU A 376 -12.06 -19.97 -5.31
C LEU A 376 -11.49 -20.47 -6.65
N GLU A 377 -10.50 -19.79 -7.24
CA GLU A 377 -9.80 -20.27 -8.43
C GLU A 377 -9.06 -21.60 -8.22
N ASN A 378 -8.70 -21.94 -6.97
CA ASN A 378 -7.95 -23.15 -6.64
C ASN A 378 -8.63 -23.93 -5.52
N VAL A 379 -8.79 -25.25 -5.70
CA VAL A 379 -9.57 -26.12 -4.79
C VAL A 379 -8.98 -26.15 -3.37
N ASP A 380 -7.65 -26.19 -3.24
CA ASP A 380 -6.94 -26.21 -1.96
C ASP A 380 -7.09 -24.88 -1.19
N ASP A 381 -7.26 -23.78 -1.91
CA ASP A 381 -7.47 -22.45 -1.36
C ASP A 381 -8.94 -22.20 -1.01
N ALA A 382 -9.85 -22.71 -1.84
CA ALA A 382 -11.29 -22.64 -1.65
C ALA A 382 -11.72 -23.31 -0.34
N ALA A 383 -11.12 -24.45 0.00
CA ALA A 383 -11.40 -25.17 1.24
C ALA A 383 -11.18 -24.31 2.50
N LEU A 384 -10.24 -23.35 2.46
CA LEU A 384 -9.97 -22.44 3.57
C LEU A 384 -11.12 -21.45 3.82
N ILE A 385 -11.78 -21.02 2.76
CA ILE A 385 -12.78 -19.93 2.81
C ILE A 385 -14.22 -20.44 2.85
N PHE A 386 -14.49 -21.72 2.56
CA PHE A 386 -15.83 -22.30 2.68
C PHE A 386 -16.51 -22.08 4.03
N PRO A 387 -15.82 -22.20 5.19
CA PRO A 387 -16.44 -21.87 6.48
C PRO A 387 -16.85 -20.40 6.59
N TRP A 388 -16.09 -19.49 5.97
CA TRP A 388 -16.38 -18.06 5.99
C TRP A 388 -17.58 -17.71 5.10
N ILE A 389 -17.64 -18.29 3.89
CA ILE A 389 -18.80 -18.18 3.00
C ILE A 389 -20.04 -18.74 3.71
N SER A 390 -19.94 -19.89 4.38
CA SER A 390 -21.06 -20.44 5.16
C SER A 390 -21.51 -19.50 6.27
N CYS A 391 -20.60 -18.86 7.01
CA CYS A 391 -20.95 -17.87 8.03
C CYS A 391 -21.67 -16.64 7.43
N MET A 392 -21.26 -16.21 6.24
CA MET A 392 -21.93 -15.14 5.51
C MET A 392 -23.35 -15.51 5.09
N LEU A 393 -23.55 -16.73 4.57
CA LEU A 393 -24.85 -17.21 4.11
C LEU A 393 -25.85 -17.54 5.24
N ARG A 394 -25.41 -17.55 6.51
CA ARG A 394 -26.31 -17.82 7.65
C ARG A 394 -27.32 -16.71 7.91
N ASP A 395 -26.99 -15.48 7.53
CA ASP A 395 -27.86 -14.32 7.70
C ASP A 395 -27.85 -13.52 6.40
N GLU A 396 -29.01 -13.46 5.75
CA GLU A 396 -29.21 -12.82 4.45
C GLU A 396 -28.86 -11.32 4.47
N SER A 397 -28.94 -10.67 5.65
CA SER A 397 -28.56 -9.26 5.79
C SER A 397 -27.11 -9.01 5.39
N HIS A 398 -26.20 -9.96 5.61
CA HIS A 398 -24.80 -9.81 5.22
C HIS A 398 -24.62 -9.75 3.70
N LEU A 399 -25.44 -10.48 2.93
CA LEU A 399 -25.36 -10.51 1.47
C LEU A 399 -25.84 -9.22 0.83
N GLN A 400 -26.81 -8.54 1.44
CA GLN A 400 -27.33 -7.24 0.94
C GLN A 400 -26.23 -6.17 0.85
N HIS A 401 -25.18 -6.31 1.66
CA HIS A 401 -24.04 -5.40 1.71
C HIS A 401 -22.87 -5.79 0.79
N VAL A 402 -22.94 -6.97 0.15
CA VAL A 402 -21.93 -7.45 -0.81
C VAL A 402 -22.33 -7.01 -2.22
N ASP A 403 -21.36 -6.56 -3.03
CA ASP A 403 -21.65 -6.20 -4.43
C ASP A 403 -22.28 -7.38 -5.17
N ALA A 404 -23.46 -7.16 -5.77
CA ALA A 404 -24.18 -8.18 -6.52
C ALA A 404 -23.31 -8.86 -7.62
N ARG A 405 -22.33 -8.15 -8.19
CA ARG A 405 -21.38 -8.72 -9.16
C ARG A 405 -20.40 -9.69 -8.50
N ILE A 406 -19.93 -9.39 -7.30
CA ILE A 406 -19.07 -10.28 -6.51
C ILE A 406 -19.85 -11.52 -6.11
N SER A 407 -21.08 -11.36 -5.60
CA SER A 407 -21.93 -12.49 -5.22
C SER A 407 -22.25 -13.40 -6.40
N ARG A 408 -22.55 -12.84 -7.58
CA ARG A 408 -22.74 -13.63 -8.82
C ARG A 408 -21.47 -14.31 -9.30
N HIS A 409 -20.30 -13.65 -9.21
CA HIS A 409 -19.05 -14.27 -9.64
C HIS A 409 -18.64 -15.41 -8.69
N MET A 410 -18.82 -15.21 -7.39
CA MET A 410 -18.64 -16.25 -6.37
C MET A 410 -19.59 -17.43 -6.59
N GLU A 411 -20.86 -17.18 -6.93
CA GLU A 411 -21.83 -18.22 -7.31
C GLU A 411 -21.35 -19.03 -8.52
N ALA A 412 -20.88 -18.37 -9.59
CA ALA A 412 -20.33 -19.04 -10.76
C ALA A 412 -19.10 -19.92 -10.42
N LEU A 413 -18.14 -19.40 -9.64
CA LEU A 413 -16.95 -20.16 -9.25
C LEU A 413 -17.29 -21.35 -8.33
N LEU A 414 -18.26 -21.20 -7.42
CA LEU A 414 -18.75 -22.30 -6.60
C LEU A 414 -19.45 -23.37 -7.46
N ALA A 415 -20.17 -22.96 -8.51
CA ALA A 415 -20.79 -23.89 -9.46
C ALA A 415 -19.72 -24.70 -10.22
N GLU A 416 -18.63 -24.06 -10.67
CA GLU A 416 -17.52 -24.76 -11.31
C GLU A 416 -16.86 -25.78 -10.38
N LEU A 417 -16.58 -25.39 -9.13
CA LEU A 417 -16.03 -26.29 -8.11
C LEU A 417 -16.99 -27.43 -7.75
N SER A 418 -18.31 -27.22 -7.86
CA SER A 418 -19.33 -28.22 -7.49
C SER A 418 -19.31 -29.48 -8.37
N VAL A 419 -18.79 -29.38 -9.60
CA VAL A 419 -18.71 -30.50 -10.55
C VAL A 419 -17.63 -31.51 -10.16
N MET A 420 -16.73 -31.13 -9.25
CA MET A 420 -15.63 -31.97 -8.81
C MET A 420 -16.14 -33.13 -7.94
N PRO A 421 -15.74 -34.40 -8.20
CA PRO A 421 -16.13 -35.56 -7.39
C PRO A 421 -15.29 -35.68 -6.10
N THR A 422 -15.15 -34.58 -5.36
CA THR A 422 -14.38 -34.50 -4.12
C THR A 422 -15.25 -34.02 -2.96
N LYS A 423 -14.74 -34.14 -1.73
CA LYS A 423 -15.42 -33.61 -0.54
C LYS A 423 -15.62 -32.10 -0.65
N GLU A 424 -14.62 -31.41 -1.17
CA GLU A 424 -14.62 -29.97 -1.41
C GLU A 424 -15.66 -29.60 -2.47
N GLY A 425 -15.80 -30.40 -3.54
CA GLY A 425 -16.86 -30.22 -4.54
C GLY A 425 -18.26 -30.36 -3.95
N LEU A 426 -18.49 -31.31 -3.02
CA LEU A 426 -19.76 -31.42 -2.31
C LEU A 426 -20.06 -30.20 -1.41
N ILE A 427 -19.04 -29.64 -0.75
CA ILE A 427 -19.19 -28.42 0.04
C ILE A 427 -19.50 -27.22 -0.87
N ALA A 428 -18.80 -27.10 -2.00
CA ALA A 428 -19.03 -26.07 -3.00
C ALA A 428 -20.45 -26.16 -3.57
N ALA A 429 -20.95 -27.37 -3.88
CA ALA A 429 -22.32 -27.59 -4.35
C ALA A 429 -23.37 -27.11 -3.34
N ARG A 430 -23.13 -27.35 -2.04
CA ARG A 430 -24.02 -26.87 -0.98
C ARG A 430 -24.01 -25.34 -0.88
N LEU A 431 -22.82 -24.72 -0.85
CA LEU A 431 -22.68 -23.27 -0.76
C LEU A 431 -23.23 -22.56 -2.01
N HIS A 432 -23.04 -23.15 -3.19
CA HIS A 432 -23.64 -22.71 -4.45
C HIS A 432 -25.17 -22.67 -4.33
N HIS A 433 -25.79 -23.76 -3.87
CA HIS A 433 -27.24 -23.81 -3.70
C HIS A 433 -27.76 -22.78 -2.70
N GLU A 434 -27.10 -22.63 -1.54
CA GLU A 434 -27.46 -21.66 -0.51
C GLU A 434 -27.35 -20.21 -1.06
N LEU A 435 -26.23 -19.87 -1.71
CA LEU A 435 -26.02 -18.53 -2.29
C LEU A 435 -27.00 -18.24 -3.45
N ALA A 436 -27.23 -19.20 -4.33
CA ALA A 436 -28.20 -19.06 -5.43
C ALA A 436 -29.62 -18.83 -4.91
N SER A 437 -30.01 -19.48 -3.82
CA SER A 437 -31.31 -19.25 -3.17
C SER A 437 -31.45 -17.82 -2.65
N CYS A 438 -30.42 -17.29 -1.97
CA CYS A 438 -30.43 -15.92 -1.47
C CYS A 438 -30.51 -14.90 -2.62
N LEU A 439 -29.75 -15.10 -3.70
CA LEU A 439 -29.75 -14.20 -4.86
C LEU A 439 -31.06 -14.21 -5.66
N GLN A 440 -31.80 -15.33 -5.65
CA GLN A 440 -33.13 -15.40 -6.26
C GLN A 440 -34.21 -14.71 -5.41
N ALA A 441 -34.02 -14.63 -4.09
CA ALA A 441 -34.93 -13.94 -3.18
C ALA A 441 -34.86 -12.41 -3.35
N GLU A 442 -33.69 -11.84 -3.67
CA GLU A 442 -33.50 -10.40 -3.93
C GLU A 442 -34.08 -9.92 -5.28
N GLY A 443 -34.40 -10.85 -6.18
CA GLY A 443 -34.94 -10.55 -7.51
C GLY A 443 -36.47 -10.46 -7.61
N ARG A 444 -37.18 -10.55 -6.48
CA ARG A 444 -38.64 -10.35 -6.35
C ARG A 444 -38.91 -9.15 -5.46
#